data_AF-A0A9E8MXA6-F1
#
_entry.id   AF-A0A9E8MXA6-F1
#
_cell.length_a   1.000
_cell.length_b   1.000
_cell.length_c   1.000
_cell.angle_alpha   90.00
_cell.angle_beta   90.00
_cell.angle_gamma   90.00
#
_symmetry.space_group_name_H-M   'P 1'
#
loop_
_entity.id
_entity.type
_entity.pdbx_description
1 polymer ?
#
loop_
_entity_poly.entity_id
_entity_poly.type
_entity_poly.pdbx_seq_one_letter_code
_entity_poly.pdbx_strand_id
1 'polypeptide(L)'
;MSIFNSLNETSSHAVDTGEKLFKKSYEYYRLKIFQQVSVSISMVLKAILIGGLALIGLFFMAIALAFLIGALIANYAAGFVIVGGLFVLLSVILYLTRNMINKSVVQKLSKTFFK
;
A
#
# COMPACT_ATOMS: atom_id res chain seq x y z
N MET A 1 -52.85 21.09 -29.13
CA MET A 1 -51.85 20.17 -29.73
C MET A 1 -50.39 20.57 -29.51
N SER A 2 -50.06 21.82 -29.15
CA SER A 2 -48.66 22.26 -28.92
C SER A 2 -48.01 21.70 -27.64
N ILE A 3 -48.78 21.50 -26.56
CA ILE A 3 -48.24 21.08 -25.25
C ILE A 3 -47.77 19.60 -25.25
N PHE A 4 -48.45 18.71 -25.98
CA PHE A 4 -48.02 17.30 -26.09
C PHE A 4 -46.69 17.14 -26.86
N ASN A 5 -46.44 17.99 -27.86
CA ASN A 5 -45.20 17.93 -28.64
C ASN A 5 -44.00 18.44 -27.84
N SER A 6 -44.14 19.51 -27.05
CA SER A 6 -43.04 20.01 -26.20
C SER A 6 -42.73 19.09 -25.01
N LEU A 7 -43.73 18.35 -24.49
CA LEU A 7 -43.49 17.27 -23.52
C LEU A 7 -42.76 16.07 -24.14
N ASN A 8 -43.11 15.67 -25.37
CA ASN A 8 -42.46 14.56 -26.05
C ASN A 8 -41.00 14.90 -26.44
N GLU A 9 -40.75 16.14 -26.86
CA GLU A 9 -39.39 16.66 -27.12
C GLU A 9 -38.56 16.71 -25.85
N THR A 10 -39.11 17.24 -24.74
CA THR A 10 -38.40 17.31 -23.46
C THR A 10 -38.14 15.91 -22.89
N SER A 11 -39.08 14.97 -23.04
CA SER A 11 -38.91 13.57 -22.64
C SER A 11 -37.86 12.86 -23.49
N SER A 12 -37.85 13.10 -24.81
CA SER A 12 -36.83 12.60 -25.74
C SER A 12 -35.44 13.14 -25.38
N HIS A 13 -35.32 14.45 -25.15
CA HIS A 13 -34.08 15.09 -24.74
C HIS A 13 -33.62 14.65 -23.34
N ALA A 14 -34.54 14.38 -22.41
CA ALA A 14 -34.22 13.87 -21.08
C ALA A 14 -33.69 12.43 -21.13
N VAL A 15 -34.26 11.58 -21.99
CA VAL A 15 -33.79 10.21 -22.22
C VAL A 15 -32.42 10.21 -22.93
N ASP A 16 -32.24 11.04 -23.96
CA ASP A 16 -30.96 11.15 -24.70
C ASP A 16 -29.83 11.72 -23.83
N THR A 17 -30.16 12.69 -22.97
CA THR A 17 -29.22 13.24 -21.97
C THR A 17 -28.90 12.20 -20.89
N GLY A 18 -29.90 11.43 -20.45
CA GLY A 18 -29.72 10.31 -19.52
C GLY A 18 -28.80 9.22 -20.08
N GLU A 19 -28.96 8.87 -21.36
CA GLU A 19 -28.11 7.88 -22.03
C GLU A 19 -26.67 8.39 -22.19
N LYS A 20 -26.49 9.66 -22.55
CA LYS A 20 -25.17 10.32 -22.60
C LYS A 20 -24.49 10.36 -21.23
N LEU A 21 -25.24 10.64 -20.16
CA LEU A 21 -24.74 10.62 -18.79
C LEU A 21 -24.36 9.20 -18.34
N PHE A 22 -25.12 8.19 -18.73
CA PHE A 22 -24.78 6.79 -18.47
C PHE A 22 -23.49 6.37 -19.18
N LYS A 23 -23.36 6.69 -20.47
CA LYS A 23 -22.13 6.44 -21.25
C LYS A 23 -20.93 7.18 -20.64
N LYS A 24 -21.08 8.45 -20.27
CA LYS A 24 -20.01 9.21 -19.58
C LYS A 24 -19.67 8.65 -18.21
N SER A 25 -20.65 8.21 -17.44
CA SER A 25 -20.44 7.63 -16.11
C SER A 25 -19.69 6.30 -16.21
N TYR A 26 -19.99 5.49 -17.23
CA TYR A 26 -19.28 4.25 -17.51
C TYR A 26 -17.81 4.48 -17.90
N GLU A 27 -17.56 5.40 -18.84
CA GLU A 27 -16.19 5.80 -19.21
C GLU A 27 -15.41 6.38 -18.03
N TYR A 28 -16.06 7.20 -17.20
CA TYR A 28 -15.46 7.78 -16.00
C TYR A 28 -15.08 6.69 -14.98
N TYR A 29 -15.95 5.71 -14.74
CA TYR A 29 -15.63 4.59 -13.85
C TYR A 29 -14.49 3.73 -14.40
N ARG A 30 -14.49 3.45 -15.71
CA ARG A 30 -13.40 2.73 -16.37
C ARG A 30 -12.06 3.44 -16.16
N LEU A 31 -12.03 4.76 -16.34
CA LEU A 31 -10.82 5.57 -16.15
C LEU A 31 -10.41 5.66 -14.67
N LYS A 32 -11.38 5.79 -13.76
CA LYS A 32 -11.14 5.86 -12.31
C LYS A 32 -10.58 4.55 -11.75
N ILE A 33 -11.08 3.40 -12.22
CA ILE A 33 -10.53 2.08 -11.88
C ILE A 33 -9.10 1.98 -12.42
N PHE A 34 -8.87 2.37 -13.68
CA PHE A 34 -7.53 2.36 -14.26
C PHE A 34 -6.54 3.24 -13.48
N GLN A 35 -6.97 4.44 -13.08
CA GLN A 35 -6.18 5.35 -12.25
C GLN A 35 -5.89 4.74 -10.88
N GLN A 36 -6.89 4.18 -10.20
CA GLN A 36 -6.72 3.60 -8.87
C GLN A 36 -5.79 2.38 -8.89
N VAL A 37 -5.94 1.52 -9.90
CA VAL A 37 -5.04 0.37 -10.11
C VAL A 37 -3.62 0.85 -10.41
N SER A 38 -3.46 1.81 -11.32
CA SER A 38 -2.15 2.34 -11.72
C SER A 38 -1.42 3.00 -10.55
N VAL A 39 -2.13 3.79 -9.73
CA VAL A 39 -1.57 4.44 -8.54
C VAL A 39 -1.19 3.39 -7.48
N SER A 40 -2.02 2.39 -7.27
CA SER A 40 -1.74 1.29 -6.32
C SER A 40 -0.51 0.50 -6.74
N ILE A 41 -0.42 0.11 -8.01
CA ILE A 41 0.75 -0.59 -8.57
C ILE A 41 2.00 0.30 -8.47
N SER A 42 1.89 1.59 -8.80
CA SER A 42 3.02 2.51 -8.72
C SER A 42 3.52 2.71 -7.30
N MET A 43 2.62 2.77 -6.31
CA MET A 43 3.01 2.82 -4.90
C MET A 43 3.73 1.54 -4.46
N VAL A 44 3.19 0.37 -4.81
CA VAL A 44 3.80 -0.92 -4.47
C VAL A 44 5.18 -1.05 -5.12
N LEU A 45 5.32 -0.72 -6.41
CA LEU A 45 6.60 -0.74 -7.10
C LEU A 45 7.62 0.20 -6.45
N LYS A 46 7.24 1.44 -6.13
CA LYS A 46 8.11 2.39 -5.42
C LYS A 46 8.53 1.84 -4.04
N ALA A 47 7.59 1.25 -3.30
CA ALA A 47 7.88 0.66 -2.00
C ALA A 47 8.83 -0.54 -2.11
N ILE A 48 8.68 -1.38 -3.12
CA ILE A 48 9.59 -2.51 -3.38
C ILE A 48 10.97 -2.01 -3.80
N LEU A 49 11.06 -0.99 -4.65
CA LEU A 49 12.34 -0.44 -5.10
C LEU A 49 13.10 0.20 -3.93
N ILE A 50 12.46 1.09 -3.19
CA ILE A 50 13.08 1.80 -2.06
C ILE A 50 13.32 0.83 -0.90
N GLY A 51 12.30 0.07 -0.52
CA GLY A 51 12.36 -0.89 0.58
C GLY A 51 13.33 -2.03 0.30
N GLY A 52 13.34 -2.54 -0.93
CA GLY A 52 14.27 -3.58 -1.37
C GLY A 52 15.71 -3.10 -1.34
N LEU A 53 16.00 -1.91 -1.89
CA LEU A 53 17.34 -1.35 -1.84
C LEU A 53 17.80 -1.06 -0.40
N ALA A 54 16.90 -0.54 0.44
CA ALA A 54 17.17 -0.30 1.85
C ALA A 54 17.43 -1.60 2.62
N LEU A 55 16.66 -2.67 2.35
CA LEU A 55 16.85 -3.99 2.95
C LEU A 55 18.21 -4.59 2.57
N ILE A 56 18.60 -4.49 1.29
CA ILE A 56 19.92 -4.95 0.84
C ILE A 56 21.02 -4.16 1.55
N GLY A 57 20.90 -2.83 1.62
CA GLY A 57 21.87 -1.99 2.34
C GLY A 57 21.98 -2.36 3.83
N LEU A 58 20.85 -2.60 4.48
CA LEU A 58 20.80 -3.02 5.89
C LEU A 58 21.43 -4.41 6.08
N PHE A 59 21.26 -5.31 5.12
CA PHE A 59 21.88 -6.63 5.14
C PHE A 59 23.41 -6.55 5.07
N PHE A 60 23.94 -5.71 4.19
CA PHE A 60 25.38 -5.44 4.13
C PHE A 60 25.91 -4.79 5.41
N MET A 61 25.16 -3.84 5.99
CA MET A 61 25.49 -3.25 7.29
C MET A 61 25.54 -4.29 8.41
N ALA A 62 24.58 -5.22 8.44
CA ALA A 62 24.56 -6.30 9.42
C ALA A 62 25.79 -7.22 9.29
N ILE A 63 26.17 -7.56 8.06
CA ILE A 63 27.40 -8.32 7.79
C ILE A 63 28.64 -7.55 8.26
N ALA A 64 28.73 -6.26 7.93
CA ALA A 64 29.85 -5.42 8.35
C ALA A 64 29.97 -5.33 9.88
N LEU A 65 28.85 -5.19 10.59
CA LEU A 65 28.81 -5.22 12.06
C LEU A 65 29.27 -6.56 12.62
N ALA A 66 28.84 -7.68 12.02
CA ALA A 66 29.28 -9.01 12.43
C ALA A 66 30.79 -9.19 12.26
N PHE A 67 31.35 -8.70 11.16
CA PHE A 67 32.81 -8.69 10.94
C PHE A 67 33.55 -7.81 11.95
N LEU A 68 33.04 -6.61 12.25
CA LEU A 68 33.65 -5.69 13.21
C LEU A 68 33.68 -6.31 14.62
N ILE A 69 32.54 -6.83 15.08
CA ILE A 69 32.43 -7.51 16.39
C ILE A 69 33.31 -8.77 16.40
N GLY A 70 33.29 -9.54 15.31
CA GLY A 70 34.11 -10.73 15.16
C GLY A 70 35.61 -10.44 15.23
N ALA A 71 36.05 -9.34 14.63
CA ALA A 71 37.44 -8.90 14.69
C ALA A 71 37.85 -8.46 16.11
N LEU A 72 36.97 -7.76 16.84
CA LEU A 72 37.22 -7.36 18.24
C LEU A 72 37.38 -8.57 19.18
N ILE A 73 36.62 -9.64 18.94
CA ILE A 73 36.63 -10.86 19.77
C ILE A 73 37.69 -11.86 19.26
N ALA A 74 38.43 -11.51 18.19
CA ALA A 74 39.34 -12.41 17.46
C ALA A 74 38.69 -13.73 17.00
N ASN A 75 37.36 -13.72 16.87
CA ASN A 75 36.55 -14.87 16.47
C ASN A 75 35.33 -14.40 15.65
N TYR A 76 35.40 -14.59 14.34
CA TYR A 76 34.33 -14.22 13.42
C TYR A 76 33.02 -14.97 13.68
N ALA A 77 33.09 -16.27 14.04
CA ALA A 77 31.90 -17.07 14.30
C ALA A 77 31.09 -16.49 15.48
N ALA A 78 31.78 -16.06 16.55
CA ALA A 78 31.14 -15.39 17.68
C ALA A 78 30.47 -14.07 17.28
N GLY A 79 31.09 -13.29 16.39
CA GLY A 79 30.51 -12.04 15.86
C GLY A 79 29.19 -12.28 15.11
N PHE A 80 29.13 -13.29 14.25
CA PHE A 80 27.89 -13.67 13.56
C PHE A 80 26.82 -14.21 14.51
N VAL A 81 27.19 -14.99 15.53
CA VAL A 81 26.24 -15.50 16.53
C VAL A 81 25.62 -14.36 17.35
N ILE A 82 26.41 -13.35 17.74
CA ILE A 82 25.92 -12.20 18.49
C ILE A 82 24.94 -11.37 17.65
N VAL A 83 25.32 -11.03 16.41
CA VAL A 83 24.46 -10.25 15.52
C VAL A 83 23.19 -11.04 15.15
N GLY A 84 23.32 -12.34 14.87
CA GLY A 84 22.19 -13.23 14.62
C GLY A 84 21.24 -13.33 15.82
N GLY A 85 21.78 -13.47 17.03
CA GLY A 85 21.00 -13.47 18.27
C GLY A 85 20.23 -12.16 18.49
N LEU A 86 20.84 -11.03 18.12
CA LEU A 86 20.21 -9.71 18.19
C LEU A 86 19.03 -9.60 17.20
N PHE A 87 19.17 -10.12 15.98
CA PHE A 87 18.05 -10.21 15.02
C PHE A 87 16.93 -11.14 15.50
N VAL A 88 17.25 -12.26 16.14
CA VAL A 88 16.25 -13.16 16.75
C VAL A 88 15.50 -12.43 17.87
N LEU A 89 16.21 -11.73 18.75
CA LEU A 89 15.60 -10.92 19.80
C LEU A 89 14.65 -9.85 19.23
N LEU A 90 15.09 -9.11 18.20
CA LEU A 90 14.25 -8.15 17.50
C LEU A 90 13.00 -8.81 16.90
N SER A 91 13.14 -9.99 16.30
CA SER A 91 12.01 -10.76 15.76
C SER A 91 11.01 -11.15 16.85
N VAL A 92 11.47 -11.59 18.01
CA VAL A 92 10.61 -11.91 19.16
C VAL A 92 9.87 -10.67 19.68
N ILE A 93 10.57 -9.53 19.80
CA ILE A 93 9.96 -8.25 20.21
C ILE A 93 8.87 -7.82 19.21
N LEU A 94 9.14 -7.93 17.90
CA LEU A 94 8.15 -7.64 16.87
C LEU A 94 6.96 -8.59 16.93
N TYR A 95 7.18 -9.87 17.21
CA TYR A 95 6.13 -10.86 17.38
C TYR A 95 5.22 -10.54 18.57
N LEU A 96 5.79 -10.11 19.70
CA LEU A 96 5.03 -9.68 20.88
C LEU A 96 4.23 -8.39 20.61
N THR A 97 4.85 -7.44 19.91
CA THR A 97 4.23 -6.14 19.59
C THR A 97 3.19 -6.24 18.47
N ARG A 98 3.11 -7.39 17.77
CA ARG A 98 2.11 -7.68 16.73
C ARG A 98 0.69 -7.32 17.15
N ASN A 99 0.29 -7.65 18.38
CA ASN A 99 -1.06 -7.36 18.85
C ASN A 99 -1.34 -5.85 19.00
N MET A 100 -0.34 -5.06 19.39
CA MET A 100 -0.47 -3.59 19.45
C MET A 100 -0.59 -2.99 18.05
N ILE A 101 0.22 -3.46 17.11
CA ILE A 101 0.19 -3.00 15.71
C ILE A 101 -1.17 -3.33 15.10
N ASN A 102 -1.67 -4.56 15.29
CA ASN A 102 -2.95 -4.98 14.74
C ASN A 102 -4.11 -4.13 15.31
N LYS A 103 -4.11 -3.87 16.63
CA LYS A 103 -5.13 -3.05 17.29
C LYS A 103 -5.10 -1.58 16.81
N SER A 104 -3.90 -1.02 16.62
CA SER A 104 -3.73 0.36 16.15
C SER A 104 -4.10 0.54 14.68
N VAL A 105 -3.75 -0.44 13.83
CA VAL A 105 -4.14 -0.48 12.41
C VAL A 105 -5.66 -0.61 12.25
N VAL A 106 -6.29 -1.52 13.01
CA VAL A 106 -7.74 -1.72 12.98
C VAL A 106 -8.49 -0.47 13.48
N GLN A 107 -8.02 0.20 14.53
CA GLN A 107 -8.64 1.45 15.02
C GLN A 107 -8.53 2.60 14.00
N LYS A 108 -7.39 2.73 13.32
CA LYS A 108 -7.22 3.75 12.27
C LYS A 108 -8.09 3.46 11.05
N LEU A 109 -8.16 2.21 10.61
CA LEU A 109 -9.03 1.80 9.49
C LEU A 109 -10.51 1.97 9.84
N SER A 110 -10.93 1.59 11.04
CA SER A 110 -12.31 1.74 11.51
C SER A 110 -12.75 3.21 11.47
N LYS A 111 -11.92 4.16 11.91
CA LYS A 111 -12.25 5.58 11.87
C LYS A 111 -12.30 6.18 10.46
N THR A 112 -11.58 5.62 9.51
CA THR A 112 -11.57 6.10 8.12
C THR A 112 -12.70 5.48 7.28
N PHE A 113 -13.11 4.24 7.58
CA PHE A 113 -14.17 3.54 6.84
C PHE A 113 -15.58 3.73 7.42
N PHE A 114 -15.73 3.85 8.74
CA PHE A 114 -17.04 3.99 9.41
C PHE A 114 -17.35 5.44 9.79
N LYS A 115 -16.88 6.40 9.00
CA LYS A 115 -17.26 7.81 9.11
C LYS A 115 -18.16 8.19 7.95
#